data_AF-A0A7S2LWV0-F1
#
_entry.id   AF-A0A7S2LWV0-F1
#
_cell.length_a   1.000
_cell.length_b   1.000
_cell.length_c   1.000
_cell.angle_alpha   90.00
_cell.angle_beta   90.00
_cell.angle_gamma   90.00
#
_symmetry.space_group_name_H-M   'P 1'
#
loop_
_entity.id
_entity.type
_entity.pdbx_description
1 polymer ?
#
loop_
_entity_poly.entity_id
_entity_poly.type
_entity_poly.pdbx_seq_one_letter_code
_entity_poly.pdbx_strand_id
1 'polypeptide(L)'
;MDSTVATGKRKSDDAFPPTAAAAADSHLNLFASLSDENWKIISSFAAPPDIYNLSLSSVHFFREATVTTASENSAASSSNDRKVLATQLLRSSLLSSLGRVLQNSGSGITLDSVLKMGELPEGSALIAGSSIVAACLGKDWSGGRNASDVDVYCSARAAPQIRSWLVEEADGMFVGFNDTYIDFVSDSLLYVVDTKIHHVEHWGSVADNFADNDGYESDEAKYRSDEAKYRQKTIQWGKGTVEYANDVWKRSMQLGILGVVPINDGTHDLKPKPGGNLPFDFHGSGGIDLIVAKAGVPASSLLNGFDLEICKASFDGNKFHIPDPHLTFAGKTKMESNRRAVVGSYVTYHREPENRYSMSAIELSKLMSGTIRAVRRDVPNAPFYRLLDVAAALPDRYNPRARPWDMGGSMYDAVVQAKWAPPIQFHNWCCKLIDRLRKYQQRGIEVVDAPTIAANFRTDQFSIIAHEMM
;
A
#
# COMPACT_ATOMS: atom_id res chain seq x y z
N MET A 1 -17.02 62.26 -24.50
CA MET A 1 -16.65 63.58 -23.98
C MET A 1 -15.25 63.46 -23.44
N ASP A 2 -14.32 64.09 -24.16
CA ASP A 2 -12.91 64.26 -23.81
C ASP A 2 -12.72 64.95 -22.46
N SER A 3 -11.61 64.64 -21.78
CA SER A 3 -10.85 65.62 -21.00
C SER A 3 -9.51 65.03 -20.52
N THR A 4 -8.49 65.35 -21.32
CA THR A 4 -7.06 65.59 -21.03
C THR A 4 -6.58 65.80 -19.59
N VAL A 5 -5.49 65.08 -19.27
CA VAL A 5 -4.14 65.50 -18.77
C VAL A 5 -4.01 66.70 -17.82
N ALA A 6 -3.32 66.47 -16.69
CA ALA A 6 -2.38 67.44 -16.12
C ALA A 6 -1.20 66.72 -15.42
N THR A 7 -0.01 66.92 -15.99
CA THR A 7 1.31 66.53 -15.49
C THR A 7 1.78 67.45 -14.35
N GLY A 8 2.25 66.89 -13.24
CA GLY A 8 2.94 67.62 -12.18
C GLY A 8 4.41 67.23 -12.04
N LYS A 9 5.32 68.13 -12.43
CA LYS A 9 6.75 68.11 -12.08
C LYS A 9 6.96 68.65 -10.67
N ARG A 10 7.69 67.94 -9.80
CA ARG A 10 8.49 68.47 -8.68
C ARG A 10 9.80 67.68 -8.63
N LYS A 11 10.91 68.26 -9.07
CA LYS A 11 11.89 69.12 -8.36
C LYS A 11 12.83 68.26 -7.50
N SER A 12 14.12 68.38 -7.84
CA SER A 12 15.26 67.55 -7.49
C SER A 12 15.88 67.93 -6.15
N ASP A 13 16.73 67.00 -5.70
CA ASP A 13 17.91 67.17 -4.83
C ASP A 13 17.68 67.58 -3.38
N ASP A 14 17.71 66.57 -2.51
CA ASP A 14 18.44 66.69 -1.25
C ASP A 14 19.23 65.39 -0.97
N ALA A 15 20.47 65.63 -0.58
CA ALA A 15 21.57 64.69 -0.54
C ALA A 15 21.34 63.53 0.45
N PHE A 16 21.32 62.31 -0.08
CA PHE A 16 21.69 61.12 0.70
C PHE A 16 23.22 61.02 0.73
N PRO A 17 23.84 60.78 1.90
CA PRO A 17 25.28 60.59 1.96
C PRO A 17 25.67 59.37 1.09
N PRO A 18 26.64 59.53 0.18
CA PRO A 18 27.22 58.39 -0.50
C PRO A 18 28.08 57.63 0.51
N THR A 19 28.17 56.30 0.34
CA THR A 19 29.00 55.33 1.09
C THR A 19 28.35 54.62 2.28
N ALA A 20 27.44 53.69 1.96
CA ALA A 20 27.31 52.41 2.66
C ALA A 20 27.22 51.24 1.65
N ALA A 21 27.77 51.41 0.44
CA ALA A 21 27.72 50.42 -0.64
C ALA A 21 28.99 49.54 -0.74
N ALA A 22 29.74 49.37 0.36
CA ALA A 22 31.04 48.67 0.33
C ALA A 22 31.28 47.72 1.52
N ALA A 23 30.25 47.18 2.17
CA ALA A 23 30.43 46.22 3.27
C ALA A 23 29.31 45.16 3.41
N ALA A 24 28.55 44.87 2.35
CA ALA A 24 27.47 43.87 2.39
C ALA A 24 27.72 42.62 1.52
N ASP A 25 28.92 42.45 0.97
CA ASP A 25 29.16 41.52 -0.14
C ASP A 25 30.07 40.31 0.20
N SER A 26 30.07 39.85 1.46
CA SER A 26 30.93 38.71 1.85
C SER A 26 30.38 37.75 2.89
N HIS A 27 29.07 37.78 3.19
CA HIS A 27 28.47 36.56 3.72
C HIS A 27 28.35 35.56 2.56
N LEU A 28 29.48 34.89 2.28
CA LEU A 28 29.53 33.64 1.54
C LEU A 28 28.29 32.86 1.94
N ASN A 29 27.40 32.64 0.98
CA ASN A 29 26.22 31.83 1.19
C ASN A 29 26.71 30.51 1.79
N LEU A 30 26.43 30.27 3.07
CA LEU A 30 26.93 29.10 3.80
C LEU A 30 26.52 27.81 3.08
N PHE A 31 25.41 27.83 2.36
CA PHE A 31 24.98 26.70 1.54
C PHE A 31 25.88 26.46 0.31
N ALA A 32 26.49 27.52 -0.21
CA ALA A 32 27.43 27.45 -1.34
C ALA A 32 28.88 27.15 -0.92
N SER A 33 29.21 27.12 0.38
CA SER A 33 30.56 26.78 0.83
C SER A 33 30.85 25.27 0.79
N LEU A 34 29.82 24.44 0.63
CA LEU A 34 29.96 22.99 0.47
C LEU A 34 29.77 22.59 -0.99
N SER A 35 30.53 21.58 -1.43
CA SER A 35 30.35 20.96 -2.74
C SER A 35 29.05 20.15 -2.81
N ASP A 36 28.58 19.88 -4.04
CA ASP A 36 27.40 19.05 -4.28
C ASP A 36 27.58 17.63 -3.71
N GLU A 37 28.78 17.07 -3.79
CA GLU A 37 29.15 15.78 -3.18
C GLU A 37 29.01 15.78 -1.67
N ASN A 38 29.49 16.83 -0.99
CA ASN A 38 29.35 16.95 0.47
C ASN A 38 27.86 17.07 0.86
N TRP A 39 27.08 17.82 0.09
CA TRP A 39 25.63 17.89 0.31
C TRP A 39 24.95 16.54 0.11
N LYS A 40 25.33 15.77 -0.92
CA LYS A 40 24.81 14.41 -1.15
C LYS A 40 25.13 13.49 0.03
N ILE A 41 26.35 13.52 0.54
CA ILE A 41 26.75 12.75 1.73
C ILE A 41 25.90 13.17 2.94
N ILE A 42 25.78 14.47 3.22
CA ILE A 42 24.94 14.95 4.33
C ILE A 42 23.49 14.46 4.18
N SER A 43 22.96 14.52 2.96
CA SER A 43 21.57 14.14 2.69
C SER A 43 21.30 12.65 2.90
N SER A 44 22.29 11.77 2.72
CA SER A 44 22.10 10.33 2.98
C SER A 44 22.01 10.00 4.48
N PHE A 45 22.50 10.88 5.37
CA PHE A 45 22.38 10.71 6.82
C PHE A 45 21.16 11.43 7.42
N ALA A 46 20.67 12.49 6.77
CA ALA A 46 19.52 13.26 7.22
C ALA A 46 18.17 12.59 6.87
N ALA A 47 17.12 12.91 7.64
CA ALA A 47 15.77 12.44 7.34
C ALA A 47 15.21 13.19 6.11
N PRO A 48 14.39 12.54 5.26
CA PRO A 48 13.83 13.20 4.08
C PRO A 48 13.02 14.47 4.38
N PRO A 49 12.23 14.56 5.47
CA PRO A 49 11.61 15.82 5.88
C PRO A 49 12.58 16.98 6.08
N ASP A 50 13.74 16.71 6.69
CA ASP A 50 14.75 17.74 6.95
C ASP A 50 15.39 18.22 5.64
N ILE A 51 15.69 17.29 4.73
CA ILE A 51 16.26 17.63 3.42
C ILE A 51 15.24 18.35 2.52
N TYR A 52 13.97 17.99 2.62
CA TYR A 52 12.90 18.70 1.93
C TYR A 52 12.80 20.16 2.42
N ASN A 53 12.73 20.36 3.74
CA ASN A 53 12.65 21.70 4.34
C ASN A 53 13.93 22.53 4.09
N LEU A 54 15.11 21.90 4.18
CA LEU A 54 16.38 22.53 3.83
C LEU A 54 16.37 22.99 2.37
N SER A 55 15.92 22.15 1.45
CA SER A 55 15.84 22.49 0.03
C SER A 55 14.93 23.70 -0.22
N LEU A 56 13.81 23.81 0.52
CA LEU A 56 12.89 24.95 0.44
C LEU A 56 13.45 26.24 1.09
N SER A 57 14.42 26.13 1.98
CA SER A 57 14.96 27.28 2.74
C SER A 57 15.88 28.20 1.92
N SER A 58 16.38 27.74 0.77
CA SER A 58 17.37 28.49 0.00
C SER A 58 17.28 28.22 -1.50
N VAL A 59 17.33 29.30 -2.29
CA VAL A 59 17.40 29.24 -3.76
C VAL A 59 18.64 28.51 -4.28
N HIS A 60 19.68 28.37 -3.44
CA HIS A 60 20.92 27.67 -3.80
C HIS A 60 20.66 26.23 -4.26
N PHE A 61 19.70 25.53 -3.66
CA PHE A 61 19.41 24.13 -3.98
C PHE A 61 18.63 23.95 -5.29
N PHE A 62 18.12 25.03 -5.88
CA PHE A 62 17.37 24.99 -7.14
C PHE A 62 18.25 25.22 -8.37
N ARG A 63 19.57 25.34 -8.19
CA ARG A 63 20.52 25.32 -9.31
C ARG A 63 20.68 23.90 -9.87
N GLU A 64 21.07 23.82 -11.13
CA GLU A 64 21.48 22.56 -11.73
C GLU A 64 22.69 22.01 -10.99
N ALA A 65 22.62 20.73 -10.59
CA ALA A 65 23.74 20.09 -9.94
C ALA A 65 24.92 19.98 -10.92
N THR A 66 26.11 20.25 -10.40
CA THR A 66 27.35 20.14 -11.15
C THR A 66 27.59 18.66 -11.46
N VAL A 67 27.62 18.29 -12.75
CA VAL A 67 27.92 16.90 -13.14
C VAL A 67 29.41 16.70 -13.00
N THR A 68 29.82 16.05 -11.91
CA THR A 68 31.21 15.65 -11.69
C THR A 68 31.50 14.44 -12.58
N THR A 69 32.01 14.68 -13.79
CA THR A 69 32.46 13.65 -14.73
C THR A 69 33.65 12.89 -14.12
N ALA A 70 33.38 11.75 -13.47
CA ALA A 70 34.41 10.80 -13.06
C ALA A 70 34.08 9.34 -13.45
N SER A 71 33.08 9.11 -14.30
CA SER A 71 32.80 7.79 -14.88
C SER A 71 32.38 7.94 -16.34
N GLU A 72 33.34 8.26 -17.20
CA GLU A 72 33.24 8.01 -18.63
C GLU A 72 33.67 6.56 -18.87
N ASN A 73 32.70 5.70 -19.16
CA ASN A 73 32.81 4.58 -20.12
C ASN A 73 31.49 3.80 -20.12
N SER A 74 30.42 4.40 -20.63
CA SER A 74 29.28 3.69 -21.22
C SER A 74 28.54 4.63 -22.16
N ALA A 75 28.64 4.31 -23.44
CA ALA A 75 28.06 5.08 -24.53
C ALA A 75 26.52 5.02 -24.52
N ALA A 76 25.93 6.10 -25.04
CA ALA A 76 24.52 6.25 -25.40
C ALA A 76 23.51 6.26 -24.23
N SER A 77 23.51 7.33 -23.44
CA SER A 77 22.30 7.78 -22.74
C SER A 77 22.06 9.25 -23.04
N SER A 78 20.82 9.55 -23.43
CA SER A 78 20.31 10.81 -23.94
C SER A 78 20.71 12.04 -23.11
N SER A 79 21.09 13.11 -23.81
CA SER A 79 21.03 14.48 -23.29
C SER A 79 19.63 14.77 -22.74
N ASN A 80 19.50 15.12 -21.44
CA ASN A 80 18.61 16.18 -20.91
C ASN A 80 18.22 16.11 -19.42
N ASP A 81 18.65 15.13 -18.61
CA ASP A 81 18.16 15.08 -17.22
C ASP A 81 19.03 15.90 -16.24
N ARG A 82 19.19 17.21 -16.50
CA ARG A 82 19.81 18.14 -15.55
C ARG A 82 18.88 18.34 -14.36
N LYS A 83 19.01 17.48 -13.35
CA LYS A 83 18.26 17.59 -12.10
C LYS A 83 18.83 18.68 -11.21
N VAL A 84 17.95 19.48 -10.62
CA VAL A 84 18.32 20.46 -9.60
C VAL A 84 18.90 19.76 -8.38
N LEU A 85 19.82 20.43 -7.67
CA LEU A 85 20.51 19.86 -6.51
C LEU A 85 19.51 19.35 -5.46
N ALA A 86 18.46 20.11 -5.15
CA ALA A 86 17.37 19.73 -4.24
C ALA A 86 16.79 18.33 -4.55
N THR A 87 16.54 18.02 -5.82
CA THR A 87 16.01 16.72 -6.25
C THR A 87 17.02 15.60 -5.98
N GLN A 88 18.31 15.84 -6.19
CA GLN A 88 19.35 14.85 -5.95
C GLN A 88 19.53 14.58 -4.45
N LEU A 89 19.52 15.64 -3.62
CA LEU A 89 19.63 15.52 -2.17
C LEU A 89 18.43 14.76 -1.59
N LEU A 90 17.21 15.14 -1.98
CA LEU A 90 16.01 14.46 -1.51
C LEU A 90 15.99 13.00 -1.93
N ARG A 91 16.38 12.70 -3.18
CA ARG A 91 16.50 11.31 -3.65
C ARG A 91 17.50 10.51 -2.81
N SER A 92 18.67 11.07 -2.52
CA SER A 92 19.70 10.40 -1.72
C SER A 92 19.20 10.09 -0.31
N SER A 93 18.52 11.05 0.32
CA SER A 93 17.89 10.87 1.63
C SER A 93 16.79 9.80 1.61
N LEU A 94 15.90 9.83 0.60
CA LEU A 94 14.83 8.85 0.44
C LEU A 94 15.35 7.42 0.21
N LEU A 95 16.36 7.25 -0.66
CA LEU A 95 16.97 5.94 -0.92
C LEU A 95 17.68 5.39 0.32
N SER A 96 18.45 6.22 1.03
CA SER A 96 19.07 5.83 2.29
C SER A 96 18.03 5.41 3.33
N SER A 97 16.96 6.19 3.48
CA SER A 97 15.89 5.86 4.40
C SER A 97 15.14 4.59 4.00
N LEU A 98 14.88 4.37 2.70
CA LEU A 98 14.26 3.15 2.20
C LEU A 98 15.15 1.93 2.47
N GLY A 99 16.47 2.04 2.24
CA GLY A 99 17.42 0.97 2.54
C GLY A 99 17.36 0.54 4.00
N ARG A 100 17.30 1.49 4.95
CA ARG A 100 17.14 1.18 6.38
C ARG A 100 15.81 0.50 6.69
N VAL A 101 14.70 1.01 6.12
CA VAL A 101 13.37 0.41 6.33
C VAL A 101 13.32 -1.03 5.81
N LEU A 102 13.86 -1.28 4.62
CA LEU A 102 13.91 -2.61 4.02
C LEU A 102 14.78 -3.57 4.84
N GLN A 103 15.97 -3.12 5.26
CA GLN A 103 16.86 -3.91 6.12
C GLN A 103 16.19 -4.35 7.42
N ASN A 104 15.35 -3.49 8.00
CA ASN A 104 14.68 -3.76 9.28
C ASN A 104 13.29 -4.40 9.12
N SER A 105 12.84 -4.66 7.89
CA SER A 105 11.51 -5.25 7.62
C SER A 105 11.46 -6.76 7.83
N GLY A 106 12.60 -7.47 7.80
CA GLY A 106 12.64 -8.94 7.78
C GLY A 106 12.04 -9.55 6.51
N SER A 107 11.92 -8.77 5.43
CA SER A 107 11.39 -9.29 4.16
C SER A 107 12.43 -10.01 3.30
N GLY A 108 13.72 -9.79 3.55
CA GLY A 108 14.81 -10.20 2.63
C GLY A 108 15.01 -9.25 1.44
N ILE A 109 14.07 -8.32 1.19
CA ILE A 109 14.21 -7.30 0.15
C ILE A 109 15.28 -6.29 0.55
N THR A 110 16.21 -5.99 -0.36
CA THR A 110 17.29 -5.01 -0.16
C THR A 110 17.08 -3.79 -1.05
N LEU A 111 17.76 -2.68 -0.78
CA LEU A 111 17.70 -1.51 -1.66
C LEU A 111 18.16 -1.86 -3.08
N ASP A 112 19.23 -2.66 -3.20
CA ASP A 112 19.78 -3.07 -4.49
C ASP A 112 18.79 -3.91 -5.30
N SER A 113 18.07 -4.83 -4.65
CA SER A 113 17.03 -5.61 -5.33
C SER A 113 15.90 -4.72 -5.83
N VAL A 114 15.46 -3.74 -5.04
CA VAL A 114 14.42 -2.78 -5.46
C VAL A 114 14.90 -1.87 -6.59
N LEU A 115 16.18 -1.48 -6.62
CA LEU A 115 16.73 -0.71 -7.74
C LEU A 115 16.72 -1.53 -9.05
N LYS A 116 17.02 -2.82 -8.99
CA LYS A 116 16.90 -3.74 -10.14
C LYS A 116 15.45 -3.91 -10.62
N MET A 117 14.46 -3.77 -9.73
CA MET A 117 13.04 -3.74 -10.14
C MET A 117 12.77 -2.60 -11.15
N GLY A 118 13.53 -1.50 -11.08
CA GLY A 118 13.45 -0.39 -12.03
C GLY A 118 13.92 -0.72 -13.46
N GLU A 119 14.56 -1.86 -13.67
CA GLU A 119 14.94 -2.34 -15.02
C GLU A 119 13.76 -2.97 -15.76
N LEU A 120 12.66 -3.25 -15.05
CA LEU A 120 11.40 -3.70 -15.65
C LEU A 120 10.71 -2.56 -16.40
N PRO A 121 9.82 -2.85 -17.37
CA PRO A 121 9.11 -1.81 -18.09
C PRO A 121 8.37 -0.85 -17.14
N GLU A 122 8.41 0.45 -17.42
CA GLU A 122 7.80 1.47 -16.56
C GLU A 122 6.31 1.15 -16.27
N GLY A 123 5.90 1.30 -15.01
CA GLY A 123 4.55 0.99 -14.56
C GLY A 123 4.24 -0.51 -14.38
N SER A 124 5.24 -1.39 -14.51
CA SER A 124 5.07 -2.83 -14.28
C SER A 124 4.81 -3.16 -12.82
N ALA A 125 5.58 -2.56 -11.91
CA ALA A 125 5.46 -2.76 -10.48
C ALA A 125 5.96 -1.55 -9.67
N LEU A 126 5.60 -1.53 -8.39
CA LEU A 126 6.02 -0.54 -7.42
C LEU A 126 5.88 -1.10 -6.00
N ILE A 127 6.63 -0.54 -5.06
CA ILE A 127 6.43 -0.73 -3.62
C ILE A 127 5.62 0.45 -3.11
N ALA A 128 4.66 0.22 -2.22
CA ALA A 128 3.89 1.29 -1.58
C ALA A 128 3.52 0.92 -0.14
N GLY A 129 2.57 1.64 0.45
CA GLY A 129 2.09 1.31 1.79
C GLY A 129 3.07 1.69 2.90
N SER A 130 3.04 0.92 3.98
CA SER A 130 3.64 1.33 5.26
C SER A 130 5.16 1.56 5.19
N SER A 131 5.86 0.71 4.43
CA SER A 131 7.30 0.80 4.19
C SER A 131 7.72 2.08 3.47
N ILE A 132 6.99 2.49 2.43
CA ILE A 132 7.31 3.75 1.72
C ILE A 132 6.96 4.98 2.56
N VAL A 133 5.89 4.93 3.36
CA VAL A 133 5.58 6.03 4.30
C VAL A 133 6.70 6.19 5.33
N ALA A 134 7.18 5.09 5.91
CA ALA A 134 8.31 5.10 6.85
C ALA A 134 9.56 5.72 6.21
N ALA A 135 9.87 5.31 4.97
CA ALA A 135 10.98 5.84 4.21
C ALA A 135 10.82 7.35 3.95
N CYS A 136 9.65 7.82 3.54
CA CYS A 136 9.37 9.25 3.30
C CYS A 136 9.51 10.10 4.57
N LEU A 137 9.24 9.53 5.74
CA LEU A 137 9.30 10.26 7.02
C LEU A 137 10.66 10.12 7.72
N GLY A 138 11.59 9.32 7.19
CA GLY A 138 12.84 9.02 7.90
C GLY A 138 12.61 8.24 9.20
N LYS A 139 11.52 7.46 9.27
CA LYS A 139 11.14 6.71 10.47
C LYS A 139 11.41 5.23 10.28
N ASP A 140 11.67 4.57 11.40
CA ASP A 140 11.70 3.13 11.49
C ASP A 140 10.54 2.68 12.39
N TRP A 141 9.74 1.75 11.87
CA TRP A 141 8.60 1.15 12.58
C TRP A 141 8.79 -0.35 12.79
N SER A 142 10.02 -0.86 12.61
CA SER A 142 10.37 -2.25 12.87
C SER A 142 10.26 -2.64 14.35
N GLY A 143 10.18 -3.94 14.63
CA GLY A 143 10.35 -4.49 16.00
C GLY A 143 9.09 -4.60 16.86
N GLY A 144 7.90 -4.81 16.29
CA GLY A 144 6.69 -5.11 17.07
C GLY A 144 5.53 -5.64 16.22
N ARG A 145 4.35 -5.82 16.83
CA ARG A 145 3.11 -6.25 16.10
C ARG A 145 2.67 -5.28 14.98
N ASN A 146 3.32 -4.12 14.90
CA ASN A 146 3.06 -3.06 13.93
C ASN A 146 4.26 -2.82 12.98
N ALA A 147 5.16 -3.80 12.84
CA ALA A 147 6.24 -3.76 11.85
C ALA A 147 5.68 -3.47 10.45
N SER A 148 6.47 -2.79 9.62
CA SER A 148 6.07 -2.52 8.24
C SER A 148 6.28 -3.78 7.40
N ASP A 149 5.17 -4.29 6.88
CA ASP A 149 5.12 -5.17 5.72
C ASP A 149 5.66 -4.47 4.47
N VAL A 150 6.21 -5.25 3.54
CA VAL A 150 6.59 -4.75 2.21
C VAL A 150 5.51 -5.12 1.20
N ASP A 151 4.69 -4.13 0.85
CA ASP A 151 3.63 -4.29 -0.15
C ASP A 151 4.18 -4.01 -1.56
N VAL A 152 4.27 -5.05 -2.40
CA VAL A 152 4.65 -4.97 -3.81
C VAL A 152 3.40 -5.02 -4.67
N TYR A 153 3.17 -4.01 -5.49
CA TYR A 153 2.02 -3.92 -6.40
C TYR A 153 2.49 -4.15 -7.83
N CYS A 154 1.79 -4.98 -8.59
CA CYS A 154 2.10 -5.20 -10.00
C CYS A 154 0.87 -5.32 -10.89
N SER A 155 1.04 -5.07 -12.18
CA SER A 155 0.02 -5.40 -13.18
C SER A 155 -0.04 -6.92 -13.40
N ALA A 156 -1.21 -7.46 -13.78
CA ALA A 156 -1.35 -8.88 -14.12
C ALA A 156 -0.28 -9.37 -15.12
N ARG A 157 0.04 -8.53 -16.12
CA ARG A 157 1.04 -8.83 -17.16
C ARG A 157 2.47 -8.91 -16.61
N ALA A 158 2.77 -8.14 -15.57
CA ALA A 158 4.10 -8.08 -14.96
C ALA A 158 4.30 -9.12 -13.84
N ALA A 159 3.22 -9.72 -13.34
CA ALA A 159 3.29 -10.65 -12.20
C ALA A 159 4.33 -11.77 -12.39
N PRO A 160 4.47 -12.44 -13.55
CA PRO A 160 5.53 -13.43 -13.75
C PRO A 160 6.94 -12.86 -13.54
N GLN A 161 7.24 -11.69 -14.11
CA GLN A 161 8.55 -11.06 -13.96
C GLN A 161 8.83 -10.66 -12.51
N ILE A 162 7.81 -10.20 -11.78
CA ILE A 162 7.94 -9.83 -10.37
C ILE A 162 8.17 -11.05 -9.48
N ARG A 163 7.52 -12.18 -9.77
CA ARG A 163 7.81 -13.44 -9.06
C ARG A 163 9.24 -13.93 -9.33
N SER A 164 9.71 -13.82 -10.58
CA SER A 164 11.12 -14.10 -10.90
C SER A 164 12.06 -13.18 -10.10
N TRP A 165 11.77 -11.87 -10.08
CA TRP A 165 12.54 -10.90 -9.29
C TRP A 165 12.53 -11.22 -7.79
N LEU A 166 11.39 -11.57 -7.21
CA LEU A 166 11.31 -11.98 -5.80
C LEU A 166 12.27 -13.13 -5.51
N VAL A 167 12.24 -14.19 -6.34
CA VAL A 167 13.07 -15.38 -6.14
C VAL A 167 14.56 -15.12 -6.40
N GLU A 168 14.87 -14.43 -7.49
CA GLU A 168 16.24 -14.30 -8.01
C GLU A 168 17.00 -13.13 -7.38
N GLU A 169 16.31 -12.07 -7.00
CA GLU A 169 16.93 -10.80 -6.58
C GLU A 169 16.55 -10.38 -5.15
N ALA A 170 15.40 -10.82 -4.64
CA ALA A 170 14.83 -10.34 -3.37
C ALA A 170 14.73 -11.41 -2.27
N ASP A 171 15.44 -12.53 -2.44
CA ASP A 171 15.46 -13.67 -1.52
C ASP A 171 14.06 -14.20 -1.12
N GLY A 172 13.11 -14.11 -2.05
CA GLY A 172 11.70 -14.40 -1.83
C GLY A 172 11.36 -15.88 -1.93
N MET A 173 10.63 -16.34 -0.91
CA MET A 173 9.97 -17.64 -0.83
C MET A 173 8.46 -17.47 -0.91
N PHE A 174 7.80 -18.19 -1.82
CA PHE A 174 6.33 -18.18 -1.88
C PHE A 174 5.75 -18.97 -0.70
N VAL A 175 4.94 -18.31 0.12
CA VAL A 175 4.35 -18.90 1.34
C VAL A 175 2.92 -19.37 1.09
N GLY A 176 2.17 -18.67 0.24
CA GLY A 176 0.78 -19.02 -0.10
C GLY A 176 0.00 -17.83 -0.64
N PHE A 177 -1.32 -17.99 -0.79
CA PHE A 177 -2.19 -16.84 -1.04
C PHE A 177 -2.61 -16.21 0.28
N ASN A 178 -2.73 -14.89 0.29
CA ASN A 178 -3.33 -14.20 1.42
C ASN A 178 -4.86 -14.26 1.25
N ASP A 179 -5.43 -15.38 1.70
CA ASP A 179 -6.86 -15.71 1.53
C ASP A 179 -7.80 -14.65 2.11
N THR A 180 -7.30 -13.83 3.05
CA THR A 180 -8.03 -12.70 3.65
C THR A 180 -8.45 -11.62 2.64
N TYR A 181 -7.81 -11.58 1.47
CA TYR A 181 -8.13 -10.65 0.37
C TYR A 181 -9.02 -11.27 -0.72
N ILE A 182 -9.25 -12.58 -0.70
CA ILE A 182 -9.85 -13.34 -1.80
C ILE A 182 -11.16 -14.02 -1.37
N ASP A 183 -11.32 -14.36 -0.10
CA ASP A 183 -12.44 -15.15 0.39
C ASP A 183 -13.62 -14.30 0.91
N PHE A 184 -14.75 -14.30 0.19
CA PHE A 184 -15.96 -13.51 0.49
C PHE A 184 -16.57 -13.76 1.89
N VAL A 185 -16.25 -14.90 2.53
CA VAL A 185 -16.65 -15.21 3.92
C VAL A 185 -15.60 -14.82 4.96
N SER A 186 -14.43 -14.35 4.53
CA SER A 186 -13.41 -13.79 5.41
C SER A 186 -13.91 -12.50 6.05
N ASP A 187 -13.69 -12.42 7.36
CA ASP A 187 -13.86 -11.19 8.15
C ASP A 187 -12.99 -10.04 7.61
N SER A 188 -11.93 -10.38 6.88
CA SER A 188 -10.90 -9.47 6.43
C SER A 188 -11.14 -8.92 5.02
N LEU A 189 -12.28 -9.20 4.39
CA LEU A 189 -12.51 -8.73 3.03
C LEU A 189 -12.45 -7.19 2.92
N LEU A 190 -11.43 -6.70 2.23
CA LEU A 190 -11.50 -5.40 1.57
C LEU A 190 -12.39 -5.57 0.34
N TYR A 191 -13.60 -5.02 0.43
CA TYR A 191 -14.53 -4.76 -0.67
C TYR A 191 -14.03 -5.19 -2.07
N VAL A 192 -14.57 -6.30 -2.57
CA VAL A 192 -14.31 -6.83 -3.92
C VAL A 192 -15.04 -6.05 -5.02
N VAL A 193 -15.81 -5.04 -4.64
CA VAL A 193 -16.83 -4.43 -5.50
C VAL A 193 -16.26 -3.48 -6.54
N ASP A 194 -15.08 -2.95 -6.28
CA ASP A 194 -14.24 -2.31 -7.30
C ASP A 194 -12.77 -2.55 -6.93
N THR A 195 -12.50 -3.77 -6.43
CA THR A 195 -11.11 -4.11 -6.23
C THR A 195 -10.50 -4.31 -7.61
N LYS A 196 -9.59 -3.41 -7.93
CA LYS A 196 -8.67 -3.53 -9.05
C LYS A 196 -7.64 -4.64 -8.82
N ILE A 197 -7.61 -5.22 -7.63
CA ILE A 197 -6.79 -6.36 -7.24
C ILE A 197 -7.45 -7.64 -7.77
N HIS A 198 -6.67 -8.51 -8.37
CA HIS A 198 -7.09 -9.86 -8.70
C HIS A 198 -6.87 -10.80 -7.51
N HIS A 199 -5.68 -10.75 -6.90
CA HIS A 199 -5.32 -11.57 -5.75
C HIS A 199 -4.10 -10.98 -5.02
N VAL A 200 -3.83 -11.49 -3.83
CA VAL A 200 -2.62 -11.16 -3.05
C VAL A 200 -1.88 -12.46 -2.75
N GLU A 201 -0.60 -12.49 -3.09
CA GLU A 201 0.33 -13.56 -2.77
C GLU A 201 1.12 -13.17 -1.52
N HIS A 202 1.32 -14.12 -0.61
CA HIS A 202 2.15 -13.95 0.58
C HIS A 202 3.53 -14.56 0.34
N TRP A 203 4.56 -13.77 0.57
CA TRP A 203 5.96 -14.11 0.35
C TRP A 203 6.77 -13.82 1.61
N GLY A 204 7.79 -14.65 1.86
CA GLY A 204 8.70 -14.52 2.99
C GLY A 204 10.15 -14.55 2.57
N SER A 205 11.04 -14.13 3.45
CA SER A 205 12.49 -14.30 3.28
C SER A 205 12.83 -15.79 3.33
N VAL A 206 13.62 -16.27 2.37
CA VAL A 206 14.19 -17.63 2.40
C VAL A 206 14.98 -17.83 3.69
N ALA A 207 15.82 -16.85 4.05
CA ALA A 207 16.63 -16.93 5.26
C ALA A 207 15.80 -17.12 6.54
N ASP A 208 14.74 -16.34 6.71
CA ASP A 208 13.93 -16.39 7.93
C ASP A 208 13.12 -17.68 8.03
N ASN A 209 12.59 -18.14 6.90
CA ASN A 209 11.76 -19.35 6.87
C ASN A 209 12.53 -20.66 7.06
N PHE A 210 13.82 -20.67 6.70
CA PHE A 210 14.69 -21.81 6.98
C PHE A 210 15.39 -21.70 8.35
N ALA A 211 15.48 -20.50 8.95
CA ALA A 211 16.03 -20.32 10.29
C ALA A 211 15.06 -20.69 11.42
N ASP A 212 13.75 -20.46 11.24
CA ASP A 212 12.73 -20.67 12.30
C ASP A 212 12.25 -22.12 12.46
N ASN A 213 12.58 -23.03 11.55
CA ASN A 213 12.00 -24.38 11.55
C ASN A 213 12.66 -25.39 12.50
N ASP A 214 13.85 -25.10 13.06
CA ASP A 214 14.56 -26.05 13.91
C ASP A 214 15.02 -25.40 15.22
N GLY A 215 14.25 -25.58 16.30
CA GLY A 215 14.69 -25.25 17.68
C GLY A 215 15.86 -26.09 18.20
N TYR A 216 16.60 -26.76 17.32
CA TYR A 216 17.79 -27.57 17.58
C TYR A 216 18.89 -27.16 16.60
N GLU A 217 20.08 -26.86 17.14
CA GLU A 217 21.32 -26.47 16.46
C GLU A 217 21.24 -26.36 14.92
N SER A 218 21.30 -25.13 14.42
CA SER A 218 21.32 -24.80 12.99
C SER A 218 22.48 -25.52 12.29
N ASP A 219 22.20 -26.67 11.68
CA ASP A 219 23.14 -27.31 10.79
C ASP A 219 23.15 -26.49 9.48
N GLU A 220 24.13 -25.60 9.36
CA GLU A 220 24.33 -24.71 8.21
C GLU A 220 24.34 -25.49 6.88
N ALA A 221 24.75 -26.78 6.92
CA ALA A 221 24.69 -27.68 5.77
C ALA A 221 23.25 -28.07 5.40
N LYS A 222 22.35 -28.24 6.37
CA LYS A 222 20.91 -28.48 6.15
C LYS A 222 20.24 -27.25 5.56
N TYR A 223 20.50 -26.05 6.10
CA TYR A 223 20.01 -24.78 5.54
C TYR A 223 20.40 -24.64 4.06
N ARG A 224 21.68 -24.80 3.73
CA ARG A 224 22.17 -24.71 2.34
C ARG A 224 21.57 -25.78 1.43
N SER A 225 21.32 -26.99 1.97
CA SER A 225 20.66 -28.08 1.24
C SER A 225 19.20 -27.75 0.92
N ASP A 226 18.47 -27.20 1.88
CA ASP A 226 17.04 -26.91 1.73
C ASP A 226 16.79 -25.64 0.90
N GLU A 227 17.63 -24.61 1.02
CA GLU A 227 17.66 -23.48 0.11
C GLU A 227 17.98 -23.94 -1.33
N ALA A 228 19.03 -24.73 -1.52
CA ALA A 228 19.39 -25.25 -2.85
C ALA A 228 18.26 -26.10 -3.45
N LYS A 229 17.59 -26.93 -2.63
CA LYS A 229 16.40 -27.68 -3.05
C LYS A 229 15.24 -26.75 -3.39
N TYR A 230 15.00 -25.69 -2.62
CA TYR A 230 13.97 -24.70 -2.94
C TYR A 230 14.27 -24.08 -4.31
N ARG A 231 15.43 -23.44 -4.48
CA ARG A 231 15.82 -22.81 -5.74
C ARG A 231 15.81 -23.79 -6.93
N GLN A 232 16.30 -25.02 -6.73
CA GLN A 232 16.24 -26.07 -7.76
C GLN A 232 14.80 -26.47 -8.12
N LYS A 233 13.91 -26.60 -7.13
CA LYS A 233 12.49 -26.88 -7.34
C LYS A 233 11.79 -25.70 -8.02
N THR A 234 12.10 -24.46 -7.68
CA THR A 234 11.51 -23.27 -8.33
C THR A 234 11.91 -23.18 -9.81
N ILE A 235 13.08 -23.71 -10.18
CA ILE A 235 13.56 -23.78 -11.57
C ILE A 235 12.93 -24.95 -12.36
N GLN A 236 12.56 -26.06 -11.70
CA GLN A 236 12.17 -27.32 -12.38
C GLN A 236 10.65 -27.54 -12.59
N TRP A 237 9.72 -26.73 -12.04
CA TRP A 237 8.31 -27.16 -11.83
C TRP A 237 7.20 -26.29 -12.44
N GLY A 238 6.05 -26.94 -12.71
CA GLY A 238 4.94 -26.39 -13.53
C GLY A 238 3.54 -27.04 -13.44
N LYS A 239 3.12 -27.72 -12.34
CA LYS A 239 1.78 -28.37 -12.30
C LYS A 239 0.98 -28.35 -10.99
N GLY A 240 1.58 -28.18 -9.80
CA GLY A 240 0.87 -28.36 -8.51
C GLY A 240 0.01 -27.18 -8.01
N THR A 241 0.33 -25.95 -8.40
CA THR A 241 -0.38 -24.73 -7.92
C THR A 241 -1.82 -24.63 -8.40
N VAL A 242 -2.15 -25.33 -9.49
CA VAL A 242 -3.45 -25.23 -10.18
C VAL A 242 -4.58 -25.80 -9.33
N GLU A 243 -4.35 -26.85 -8.53
CA GLU A 243 -5.42 -27.51 -7.77
C GLU A 243 -5.85 -26.70 -6.53
N TYR A 244 -4.90 -26.25 -5.70
CA TYR A 244 -5.20 -25.36 -4.57
C TYR A 244 -5.78 -24.03 -5.04
N ALA A 245 -5.20 -23.45 -6.10
CA ALA A 245 -5.75 -22.23 -6.67
C ALA A 245 -7.17 -22.46 -7.19
N ASN A 246 -7.43 -23.56 -7.89
CA ASN A 246 -8.78 -23.87 -8.30
C ASN A 246 -9.74 -24.05 -7.10
N ASP A 247 -9.31 -24.61 -5.98
CA ASP A 247 -10.19 -24.85 -4.83
C ASP A 247 -10.45 -23.61 -3.97
N VAL A 248 -9.44 -22.77 -3.71
CA VAL A 248 -9.64 -21.46 -3.06
C VAL A 248 -10.45 -20.55 -3.97
N TRP A 249 -10.17 -20.56 -5.28
CA TRP A 249 -10.92 -19.74 -6.22
C TRP A 249 -12.35 -20.24 -6.44
N LYS A 250 -12.59 -21.56 -6.48
CA LYS A 250 -13.96 -22.14 -6.50
C LYS A 250 -14.78 -21.68 -5.30
N ARG A 251 -14.16 -21.58 -4.12
CA ARG A 251 -14.80 -21.01 -2.93
C ARG A 251 -15.07 -19.51 -3.09
N SER A 252 -14.17 -18.78 -3.77
CA SER A 252 -14.33 -17.35 -4.12
C SER A 252 -15.31 -17.04 -5.27
N MET A 253 -15.82 -18.05 -6.00
CA MET A 253 -16.75 -17.91 -7.15
C MET A 253 -18.09 -17.23 -6.83
N GLN A 254 -18.32 -16.87 -5.56
CA GLN A 254 -19.47 -16.09 -5.09
C GLN A 254 -19.56 -14.69 -5.73
N LEU A 255 -18.44 -14.15 -6.23
CA LEU A 255 -18.38 -12.87 -6.94
C LEU A 255 -19.10 -12.89 -8.29
N GLY A 256 -19.18 -14.06 -8.94
CA GLY A 256 -19.97 -14.24 -10.17
C GLY A 256 -21.47 -14.11 -9.91
N ILE A 257 -21.94 -14.57 -8.75
CA ILE A 257 -23.35 -14.47 -8.32
C ILE A 257 -23.76 -13.01 -8.11
N LEU A 258 -22.84 -12.19 -7.61
CA LEU A 258 -23.04 -10.75 -7.44
C LEU A 258 -22.77 -9.94 -8.73
N GLY A 259 -22.43 -10.61 -9.83
CA GLY A 259 -22.16 -9.98 -11.13
C GLY A 259 -20.87 -9.13 -11.17
N VAL A 260 -19.91 -9.40 -10.27
CA VAL A 260 -18.68 -8.61 -10.08
C VAL A 260 -17.55 -9.07 -11.00
N VAL A 261 -17.50 -10.35 -11.36
CA VAL A 261 -16.48 -10.93 -12.26
C VAL A 261 -17.14 -11.98 -13.17
N PRO A 262 -16.79 -12.06 -14.47
CA PRO A 262 -17.17 -13.17 -15.32
C PRO A 262 -16.64 -14.49 -14.75
N ILE A 263 -17.48 -15.51 -14.70
CA ILE A 263 -17.05 -16.86 -14.33
C ILE A 263 -16.15 -17.39 -15.46
N ASN A 264 -14.87 -17.66 -15.18
CA ASN A 264 -13.86 -18.26 -16.07
C ASN A 264 -13.29 -17.34 -17.18
N ASP A 265 -12.55 -16.28 -16.83
CA ASP A 265 -11.87 -15.42 -17.84
C ASP A 265 -10.46 -15.92 -18.26
N GLY A 266 -9.99 -17.03 -17.71
CA GLY A 266 -8.71 -17.66 -18.08
C GLY A 266 -7.46 -16.91 -17.60
N THR A 267 -7.60 -15.86 -16.78
CA THR A 267 -6.47 -15.08 -16.26
C THR A 267 -5.67 -15.77 -15.14
N HIS A 268 -6.03 -17.01 -14.80
CA HIS A 268 -5.62 -17.72 -13.58
C HIS A 268 -4.39 -18.62 -13.74
N ASP A 269 -3.54 -18.35 -14.74
CA ASP A 269 -2.31 -19.12 -14.98
C ASP A 269 -1.17 -18.52 -14.14
N LEU A 270 -1.01 -19.01 -12.90
CA LEU A 270 0.01 -18.56 -11.95
C LEU A 270 1.40 -19.04 -12.38
N LYS A 271 2.09 -18.18 -13.12
CA LYS A 271 3.38 -18.51 -13.70
C LYS A 271 4.50 -17.62 -13.14
N PRO A 272 5.55 -18.15 -12.48
CA PRO A 272 6.71 -17.37 -12.06
C PRO A 272 7.66 -17.03 -13.22
N LYS A 273 7.61 -17.78 -14.31
CA LYS A 273 8.25 -17.48 -15.61
C LYS A 273 7.26 -17.79 -16.72
N PRO A 274 7.34 -17.19 -17.92
CA PRO A 274 6.51 -17.61 -19.04
C PRO A 274 6.60 -19.13 -19.27
N GLY A 275 5.62 -19.90 -18.79
CA GLY A 275 5.52 -21.36 -18.95
C GLY A 275 5.81 -22.26 -17.74
N GLY A 276 6.17 -21.75 -16.55
CA GLY A 276 6.32 -22.56 -15.32
C GLY A 276 5.25 -22.24 -14.27
N ASN A 277 5.09 -23.00 -13.18
CA ASN A 277 4.14 -22.74 -12.07
C ASN A 277 4.89 -22.71 -10.71
N LEU A 278 4.32 -22.08 -9.67
CA LEU A 278 4.95 -21.98 -8.33
C LEU A 278 4.87 -23.30 -7.53
N PRO A 279 5.88 -23.67 -6.73
CA PRO A 279 5.72 -24.68 -5.69
C PRO A 279 4.76 -24.16 -4.62
N PHE A 280 3.85 -25.01 -4.15
CA PHE A 280 2.91 -24.69 -3.08
C PHE A 280 3.38 -25.35 -1.78
N ASP A 281 3.01 -24.73 -0.65
CA ASP A 281 3.05 -25.28 0.71
C ASP A 281 4.41 -25.33 1.42
N PHE A 282 4.96 -24.16 1.76
CA PHE A 282 6.13 -24.07 2.66
C PHE A 282 5.76 -23.80 4.13
N HIS A 283 4.47 -23.66 4.48
CA HIS A 283 3.99 -23.34 5.84
C HIS A 283 4.87 -22.29 6.56
N GLY A 284 5.29 -21.27 5.82
CA GLY A 284 6.23 -20.25 6.27
C GLY A 284 5.57 -19.02 6.88
N SER A 285 6.39 -18.11 7.38
CA SER A 285 6.01 -16.73 7.70
C SER A 285 6.36 -15.81 6.53
N GLY A 286 5.50 -14.84 6.22
CA GLY A 286 5.75 -13.86 5.16
C GLY A 286 5.79 -12.43 5.68
N GLY A 287 6.70 -11.64 5.13
CA GLY A 287 6.83 -10.20 5.37
C GLY A 287 6.54 -9.36 4.11
N ILE A 288 6.18 -10.02 3.01
CA ILE A 288 5.95 -9.42 1.71
C ILE A 288 4.55 -9.82 1.23
N ASP A 289 3.75 -8.83 0.90
CA ASP A 289 2.51 -9.05 0.15
C ASP A 289 2.73 -8.62 -1.30
N LEU A 290 2.52 -9.53 -2.25
CA LEU A 290 2.50 -9.23 -3.69
C LEU A 290 1.05 -9.08 -4.16
N ILE A 291 0.64 -7.84 -4.39
CA ILE A 291 -0.69 -7.44 -4.81
C ILE A 291 -0.75 -7.38 -6.34
N VAL A 292 -1.48 -8.32 -6.93
CA VAL A 292 -1.59 -8.44 -8.39
C VAL A 292 -2.87 -7.78 -8.88
N ALA A 293 -2.76 -6.88 -9.85
CA ALA A 293 -3.93 -6.22 -10.46
C ALA A 293 -4.76 -7.17 -11.33
N LYS A 294 -6.01 -6.81 -11.60
CA LYS A 294 -6.84 -7.41 -12.66
C LYS A 294 -6.23 -7.15 -14.04
N ALA A 295 -6.56 -8.01 -15.00
CA ALA A 295 -6.12 -7.85 -16.39
C ALA A 295 -6.49 -6.46 -16.93
N GLY A 296 -5.53 -5.82 -17.62
CA GLY A 296 -5.70 -4.47 -18.17
C GLY A 296 -5.58 -3.33 -17.16
N VAL A 297 -5.44 -3.60 -15.86
CA VAL A 297 -5.26 -2.57 -14.84
C VAL A 297 -3.77 -2.31 -14.56
N PRO A 298 -3.30 -1.06 -14.61
CA PRO A 298 -1.91 -0.73 -14.29
C PRO A 298 -1.66 -0.78 -12.77
N ALA A 299 -0.43 -1.08 -12.35
CA ALA A 299 -0.06 -1.21 -10.93
C ALA A 299 -0.38 0.06 -10.13
N SER A 300 -0.08 1.24 -10.67
CA SER A 300 -0.37 2.54 -10.03
C SER A 300 -1.86 2.78 -9.75
N SER A 301 -2.75 2.17 -10.54
CA SER A 301 -4.18 2.30 -10.31
C SER A 301 -4.67 1.57 -9.06
N LEU A 302 -3.91 0.59 -8.54
CA LEU A 302 -4.19 -0.09 -7.29
C LEU A 302 -4.06 0.84 -6.08
N LEU A 303 -3.18 1.84 -6.16
CA LEU A 303 -2.96 2.81 -5.08
C LEU A 303 -4.17 3.70 -4.82
N ASN A 304 -5.06 3.87 -5.81
CA ASN A 304 -6.33 4.57 -5.61
C ASN A 304 -7.26 3.85 -4.60
N GLY A 305 -6.95 2.59 -4.28
CA GLY A 305 -7.60 1.83 -3.23
C GLY A 305 -7.20 2.25 -1.81
N PHE A 306 -6.17 3.08 -1.60
CA PHE A 306 -5.78 3.55 -0.27
C PHE A 306 -6.74 4.60 0.29
N ASP A 307 -6.98 4.50 1.60
CA ASP A 307 -7.83 5.40 2.38
C ASP A 307 -7.13 6.68 2.83
N LEU A 308 -5.81 6.63 3.03
CA LEU A 308 -4.99 7.79 3.37
C LEU A 308 -4.09 8.15 2.18
N GLU A 309 -4.02 9.43 1.84
CA GLU A 309 -3.22 9.92 0.71
C GLU A 309 -1.73 9.57 0.86
N ILE A 310 -1.20 9.59 2.09
CA ILE A 310 0.22 9.29 2.34
C ILE A 310 0.57 7.83 1.97
N CYS A 311 -0.37 6.90 2.11
CA CYS A 311 -0.16 5.49 1.77
C CYS A 311 -0.03 5.24 0.26
N LYS A 312 -0.44 6.22 -0.57
CA LYS A 312 -0.25 6.17 -2.02
C LYS A 312 1.17 6.57 -2.43
N ALA A 313 2.02 7.01 -1.49
CA ALA A 313 3.42 7.19 -1.77
C ALA A 313 4.02 5.84 -2.21
N SER A 314 4.77 5.86 -3.31
CA SER A 314 5.30 4.64 -3.91
C SER A 314 6.69 4.82 -4.50
N PHE A 315 7.39 3.71 -4.75
CA PHE A 315 8.67 3.67 -5.45
C PHE A 315 8.67 2.54 -6.48
N ASP A 316 8.98 2.86 -7.74
CA ASP A 316 8.98 1.90 -8.86
C ASP A 316 10.37 1.31 -9.18
N GLY A 317 11.34 1.49 -8.26
CA GLY A 317 12.75 1.16 -8.49
C GLY A 317 13.55 2.31 -9.12
N ASN A 318 12.88 3.25 -9.78
CA ASN A 318 13.51 4.40 -10.43
C ASN A 318 13.12 5.73 -9.79
N LYS A 319 11.86 5.97 -9.45
CA LYS A 319 11.30 7.25 -9.03
C LYS A 319 10.38 7.07 -7.83
N PHE A 320 10.49 7.99 -6.88
CA PHE A 320 9.50 8.13 -5.82
C PHE A 320 8.32 8.94 -6.35
N HIS A 321 7.11 8.43 -6.13
CA HIS A 321 5.87 9.15 -6.32
C HIS A 321 5.31 9.49 -4.94
N ILE A 322 5.21 10.78 -4.61
CA ILE A 322 4.69 11.27 -3.34
C ILE A 322 3.53 12.22 -3.67
N PRO A 323 2.26 11.83 -3.46
CA PRO A 323 1.10 12.60 -3.96
C PRO A 323 1.01 14.02 -3.41
N ASP A 324 1.30 14.20 -2.12
CA ASP A 324 1.34 15.50 -1.45
C ASP A 324 2.61 15.60 -0.61
N PRO A 325 3.74 16.05 -1.21
CA PRO A 325 5.02 16.09 -0.52
C PRO A 325 5.01 17.07 0.66
N HIS A 326 4.28 18.19 0.56
CA HIS A 326 4.21 19.17 1.64
C HIS A 326 3.54 18.60 2.90
N LEU A 327 2.41 17.92 2.76
CA LEU A 327 1.77 17.26 3.89
C LEU A 327 2.59 16.06 4.36
N THR A 328 3.09 15.23 3.43
CA THR A 328 3.85 14.03 3.76
C THR A 328 5.08 14.36 4.59
N PHE A 329 5.93 15.29 4.14
CA PHE A 329 7.13 15.68 4.87
C PHE A 329 6.85 16.50 6.13
N ALA A 330 5.64 17.03 6.30
CA ALA A 330 5.17 17.61 7.56
C ALA A 330 4.61 16.56 8.54
N GLY A 331 4.64 15.26 8.20
CA GLY A 331 4.04 14.21 9.02
C GLY A 331 2.51 14.27 9.03
N LYS A 332 1.90 14.81 7.97
CA LYS A 332 0.45 14.98 7.84
C LYS A 332 -0.10 14.18 6.66
N THR A 333 -1.38 13.85 6.73
CA THR A 333 -2.10 13.23 5.61
C THR A 333 -3.58 13.61 5.61
N LYS A 334 -4.29 13.22 4.56
CA LYS A 334 -5.74 13.36 4.44
C LYS A 334 -6.34 11.98 4.18
N MET A 335 -7.51 11.75 4.76
CA MET A 335 -8.34 10.60 4.40
C MET A 335 -9.17 10.94 3.16
N GLU A 336 -9.37 9.97 2.28
CA GLU A 336 -10.24 10.12 1.11
C GLU A 336 -11.64 10.59 1.56
N SER A 337 -12.15 11.62 0.89
CA SER A 337 -13.34 12.37 1.30
C SER A 337 -14.59 11.53 1.55
N ASN A 338 -14.91 10.58 0.67
CA ASN A 338 -16.08 9.72 0.80
C ASN A 338 -15.89 8.71 1.94
N ARG A 339 -14.73 8.06 2.03
CA ARG A 339 -14.41 7.13 3.12
C ARG A 339 -14.47 7.82 4.48
N ARG A 340 -13.95 9.04 4.57
CA ARG A 340 -14.00 9.89 5.77
C ARG A 340 -15.44 10.17 6.20
N ALA A 341 -16.30 10.56 5.25
CA ALA A 341 -17.72 10.81 5.51
C ALA A 341 -18.44 9.54 6.00
N VAL A 342 -18.14 8.40 5.37
CA VAL A 342 -18.74 7.11 5.72
C VAL A 342 -18.32 6.67 7.12
N VAL A 343 -17.03 6.76 7.46
CA VAL A 343 -16.54 6.43 8.81
C VAL A 343 -17.15 7.36 9.86
N GLY A 344 -17.23 8.67 9.58
CA GLY A 344 -17.85 9.63 10.51
C GLY A 344 -19.32 9.32 10.79
N SER A 345 -20.10 9.00 9.74
CA SER A 345 -21.50 8.60 9.91
C SER A 345 -21.64 7.22 10.58
N TYR A 346 -20.77 6.27 10.22
CA TYR A 346 -20.74 4.93 10.80
C TYR A 346 -20.51 4.96 12.31
N VAL A 347 -19.52 5.70 12.80
CA VAL A 347 -19.22 5.85 14.24
C VAL A 347 -20.40 6.48 14.99
N THR A 348 -21.15 7.37 14.33
CA THR A 348 -22.34 8.01 14.92
C THR A 348 -23.43 6.99 15.21
N TYR A 349 -23.71 6.07 14.28
CA TYR A 349 -24.85 5.15 14.35
C TYR A 349 -24.51 3.74 14.84
N HIS A 350 -23.29 3.25 14.64
CA HIS A 350 -22.90 1.91 15.08
C HIS A 350 -22.84 1.83 16.59
N ARG A 351 -23.42 0.76 17.13
CA ARG A 351 -23.32 0.37 18.53
C ARG A 351 -22.97 -1.10 18.58
N GLU A 352 -21.85 -1.40 19.21
CA GLU A 352 -21.41 -2.77 19.39
C GLU A 352 -22.44 -3.53 20.24
N PRO A 353 -22.96 -4.68 19.78
CA PRO A 353 -23.96 -5.42 20.53
C PRO A 353 -23.32 -6.09 21.76
N GLU A 354 -23.93 -5.95 22.94
CA GLU A 354 -23.43 -6.53 24.20
C GLU A 354 -23.32 -8.06 24.12
N ASN A 355 -24.20 -8.69 23.36
CA ASN A 355 -24.31 -10.14 23.23
C ASN A 355 -23.75 -10.67 21.90
N ARG A 356 -22.83 -9.96 21.25
CA ARG A 356 -22.33 -10.30 19.89
C ARG A 356 -21.90 -11.75 19.70
N TYR A 357 -21.29 -12.36 20.73
CA TYR A 357 -20.78 -13.73 20.66
C TYR A 357 -21.89 -14.78 20.66
N SER A 358 -23.11 -14.38 21.04
CA SER A 358 -24.31 -15.21 20.98
C SER A 358 -25.19 -14.92 19.76
N MET A 359 -24.82 -13.94 18.93
CA MET A 359 -25.56 -13.60 17.73
C MET A 359 -25.09 -14.46 16.56
N SER A 360 -26.05 -15.01 15.81
CA SER A 360 -25.79 -15.64 14.52
C SER A 360 -25.32 -14.62 13.49
N ALA A 361 -24.62 -15.09 12.44
CA ALA A 361 -24.20 -14.24 11.31
C ALA A 361 -25.39 -13.49 10.67
N ILE A 362 -26.58 -14.11 10.60
CA ILE A 362 -27.78 -13.48 10.06
C ILE A 362 -28.26 -12.33 10.95
N GLU A 363 -28.22 -12.48 12.27
CA GLU A 363 -28.59 -11.43 13.21
C GLU A 363 -27.62 -10.25 13.14
N LEU A 364 -26.32 -10.53 13.08
CA LEU A 364 -25.28 -9.51 12.87
C LEU A 364 -25.49 -8.77 11.54
N SER A 365 -25.78 -9.51 10.46
CA SER A 365 -26.06 -8.91 9.15
C SER A 365 -27.30 -8.00 9.16
N LYS A 366 -28.37 -8.40 9.85
CA LYS A 366 -29.58 -7.57 10.05
C LYS A 366 -29.27 -6.31 10.85
N LEU A 367 -28.49 -6.43 11.92
CA LEU A 367 -28.03 -5.29 12.71
C LEU A 367 -27.25 -4.31 11.83
N MET A 368 -26.29 -4.81 11.05
CA MET A 368 -25.46 -3.99 10.15
C MET A 368 -26.27 -3.35 9.04
N SER A 369 -27.29 -4.04 8.52
CA SER A 369 -28.24 -3.45 7.57
C SER A 369 -29.00 -2.26 8.16
N GLY A 370 -29.26 -2.26 9.48
CA GLY A 370 -29.78 -1.10 10.21
C GLY A 370 -28.81 0.08 10.19
N THR A 371 -27.56 -0.15 10.59
CA THR A 371 -26.48 0.85 10.58
C THR A 371 -26.26 1.42 9.18
N ILE A 372 -26.18 0.56 8.16
CA ILE A 372 -25.99 0.94 6.75
C ILE A 372 -27.09 1.87 6.26
N ARG A 373 -28.37 1.61 6.60
CA ARG A 373 -29.48 2.49 6.21
C ARG A 373 -29.32 3.90 6.80
N ALA A 374 -28.86 4.00 8.04
CA ALA A 374 -28.58 5.29 8.67
C ALA A 374 -27.38 5.99 8.00
N VAL A 375 -26.28 5.26 7.74
CA VAL A 375 -25.10 5.80 7.04
C VAL A 375 -25.43 6.27 5.62
N ARG A 376 -26.23 5.50 4.88
CA ARG A 376 -26.66 5.85 3.51
C ARG A 376 -27.50 7.12 3.46
N ARG A 377 -28.25 7.43 4.52
CA ARG A 377 -29.00 8.68 4.59
C ARG A 377 -28.07 9.90 4.65
N ASP A 378 -26.95 9.78 5.36
CA ASP A 378 -25.97 10.87 5.49
C ASP A 378 -25.02 10.93 4.28
N VAL A 379 -24.70 9.77 3.69
CA VAL A 379 -23.79 9.65 2.54
C VAL A 379 -24.47 8.85 1.43
N PRO A 380 -25.35 9.44 0.60
CA PRO A 380 -26.19 8.66 -0.32
C PRO A 380 -25.48 8.12 -1.56
N ASN A 381 -24.38 8.76 -1.99
CA ASN A 381 -23.77 8.53 -3.30
C ASN A 381 -22.48 7.68 -3.24
N ALA A 382 -22.27 6.91 -2.18
CA ALA A 382 -21.06 6.11 -2.07
C ALA A 382 -21.14 4.89 -3.02
N PRO A 383 -20.03 4.56 -3.73
CA PRO A 383 -20.03 3.54 -4.78
C PRO A 383 -20.36 2.12 -4.27
N PHE A 384 -20.22 1.88 -2.96
CA PHE A 384 -20.46 0.56 -2.37
C PHE A 384 -21.94 0.18 -2.20
N TYR A 385 -22.88 1.14 -2.20
CA TYR A 385 -24.29 0.80 -2.02
C TYR A 385 -24.86 -0.09 -3.14
N ARG A 386 -24.28 -0.02 -4.34
CA ARG A 386 -24.74 -0.82 -5.48
C ARG A 386 -24.78 -2.32 -5.17
N LEU A 387 -23.77 -2.87 -4.49
CA LEU A 387 -23.82 -4.30 -4.16
C LEU A 387 -24.68 -4.63 -2.96
N LEU A 388 -24.79 -3.72 -2.00
CA LEU A 388 -25.77 -3.88 -0.93
C LEU A 388 -27.19 -3.96 -1.51
N ASP A 389 -27.47 -3.19 -2.56
CA ASP A 389 -28.74 -3.24 -3.29
C ASP A 389 -28.94 -4.55 -4.06
N VAL A 390 -27.90 -5.03 -4.77
CA VAL A 390 -27.94 -6.33 -5.47
C VAL A 390 -28.16 -7.48 -4.46
N ALA A 391 -27.42 -7.48 -3.36
CA ALA A 391 -27.52 -8.48 -2.31
C ALA A 391 -28.90 -8.46 -1.63
N ALA A 392 -29.44 -7.28 -1.34
CA ALA A 392 -30.78 -7.12 -0.78
C ALA A 392 -31.86 -7.70 -1.70
N ALA A 393 -31.68 -7.60 -3.02
CA ALA A 393 -32.60 -8.12 -4.03
C ALA A 393 -32.54 -9.64 -4.23
N LEU A 394 -31.50 -10.33 -3.74
CA LEU A 394 -31.43 -11.80 -3.82
C LEU A 394 -32.54 -12.47 -3.00
N PRO A 395 -33.06 -13.64 -3.43
CA PRO A 395 -34.07 -14.37 -2.67
C PRO A 395 -33.51 -14.80 -1.32
N ASP A 396 -34.32 -14.67 -0.26
CA ASP A 396 -33.95 -15.22 1.04
C ASP A 396 -34.13 -16.73 1.04
N ARG A 397 -33.02 -17.46 0.97
CA ARG A 397 -33.01 -18.93 1.02
C ARG A 397 -32.62 -19.46 2.39
N TYR A 398 -32.30 -18.58 3.35
CA TYR A 398 -31.80 -19.01 4.64
C TYR A 398 -32.84 -19.83 5.40
N ASN A 399 -32.44 -21.02 5.83
CA ASN A 399 -33.22 -21.92 6.63
C ASN A 399 -32.44 -22.25 7.91
N PRO A 400 -32.84 -21.73 9.09
CA PRO A 400 -32.13 -21.99 10.34
C PRO A 400 -32.17 -23.46 10.80
N ARG A 401 -32.96 -24.30 10.12
CA ARG A 401 -33.03 -25.75 10.35
C ARG A 401 -32.20 -26.56 9.36
N ALA A 402 -31.60 -25.92 8.35
CA ALA A 402 -30.66 -26.58 7.47
C ALA A 402 -29.43 -27.00 8.28
N ARG A 403 -28.89 -28.18 7.98
CA ARG A 403 -27.62 -28.62 8.60
C ARG A 403 -26.49 -27.77 8.03
N PRO A 404 -25.39 -27.56 8.78
CA PRO A 404 -24.28 -26.75 8.30
C PRO A 404 -23.75 -27.18 6.92
N TRP A 405 -23.67 -28.49 6.65
CA TRP A 405 -23.20 -29.01 5.36
C TRP A 405 -24.28 -29.07 4.26
N ASP A 406 -25.51 -28.64 4.53
CA ASP A 406 -26.55 -28.59 3.50
C ASP A 406 -26.26 -27.42 2.55
N MET A 407 -25.92 -27.72 1.30
CA MET A 407 -25.63 -26.72 0.27
C MET A 407 -26.85 -25.87 -0.13
N GLY A 408 -28.03 -26.17 0.43
CA GLY A 408 -29.28 -25.43 0.23
C GLY A 408 -29.78 -24.83 1.54
N GLY A 409 -29.74 -23.50 1.64
CA GLY A 409 -30.33 -22.72 2.74
C GLY A 409 -29.51 -22.62 4.04
N SER A 410 -28.36 -23.28 4.17
CA SER A 410 -27.40 -23.00 5.26
C SER A 410 -26.54 -21.77 4.93
N MET A 411 -25.65 -21.33 5.84
CA MET A 411 -24.64 -20.31 5.50
C MET A 411 -23.53 -20.83 4.59
N TYR A 412 -23.54 -22.10 4.17
CA TYR A 412 -22.68 -22.61 3.09
C TYR A 412 -23.36 -22.50 1.72
N ASP A 413 -24.65 -22.15 1.66
CA ASP A 413 -25.33 -21.82 0.40
C ASP A 413 -24.80 -20.48 -0.13
N ALA A 414 -24.26 -20.51 -1.35
CA ALA A 414 -23.66 -19.34 -1.97
C ALA A 414 -24.64 -18.17 -2.18
N VAL A 415 -25.94 -18.44 -2.35
CA VAL A 415 -26.98 -17.40 -2.46
C VAL A 415 -27.30 -16.80 -1.09
N VAL A 416 -27.28 -17.61 -0.03
CA VAL A 416 -27.43 -17.12 1.35
C VAL A 416 -26.25 -16.23 1.71
N GLN A 417 -25.02 -16.66 1.43
CA GLN A 417 -23.82 -15.84 1.66
C GLN A 417 -23.87 -14.54 0.86
N ALA A 418 -24.15 -14.60 -0.44
CA ALA A 418 -24.24 -13.42 -1.29
C ALA A 418 -25.30 -12.41 -0.81
N LYS A 419 -26.39 -12.88 -0.19
CA LYS A 419 -27.43 -12.04 0.40
C LYS A 419 -27.00 -11.41 1.72
N TRP A 420 -26.42 -12.20 2.63
CA TRP A 420 -26.25 -11.81 4.03
C TRP A 420 -24.83 -11.39 4.42
N ALA A 421 -23.79 -11.72 3.64
CA ALA A 421 -22.43 -11.28 3.92
C ALA A 421 -22.15 -9.79 3.66
N PRO A 422 -22.71 -9.13 2.61
CA PRO A 422 -22.33 -7.75 2.30
C PRO A 422 -22.52 -6.73 3.43
N PRO A 423 -23.58 -6.79 4.27
CA PRO A 423 -23.67 -5.93 5.45
C PRO A 423 -22.55 -6.15 6.47
N ILE A 424 -22.15 -7.41 6.71
CA ILE A 424 -21.02 -7.74 7.60
C ILE A 424 -19.70 -7.23 7.00
N GLN A 425 -19.50 -7.39 5.70
CA GLN A 425 -18.30 -6.89 5.02
C GLN A 425 -18.21 -5.36 5.09
N PHE A 426 -19.34 -4.65 4.97
CA PHE A 426 -19.36 -3.20 5.15
C PHE A 426 -18.91 -2.78 6.55
N HIS A 427 -19.38 -3.49 7.58
CA HIS A 427 -18.94 -3.31 8.98
C HIS A 427 -17.43 -3.52 9.11
N ASN A 428 -16.92 -4.69 8.68
CA ASN A 428 -15.50 -5.01 8.77
C ASN A 428 -14.63 -4.02 8.01
N TRP A 429 -15.09 -3.54 6.86
CA TRP A 429 -14.42 -2.49 6.10
C TRP A 429 -14.33 -1.18 6.91
N CYS A 430 -15.42 -0.76 7.57
CA CYS A 430 -15.38 0.40 8.46
C CYS A 430 -14.41 0.18 9.63
N CYS A 431 -14.40 -1.00 10.24
CA CYS A 431 -13.44 -1.37 11.29
C CYS A 431 -12.00 -1.18 10.80
N LYS A 432 -11.67 -1.72 9.61
CA LYS A 432 -10.33 -1.59 9.02
C LYS A 432 -9.92 -0.15 8.73
N LEU A 433 -10.84 0.69 8.24
CA LEU A 433 -10.55 2.11 8.04
C LEU A 433 -10.24 2.81 9.36
N ILE A 434 -10.98 2.50 10.42
CA ILE A 434 -10.77 3.04 11.77
C ILE A 434 -9.44 2.55 12.34
N ASP A 435 -9.12 1.27 12.20
CA ASP A 435 -7.87 0.69 12.68
C ASP A 435 -6.66 1.26 11.94
N ARG A 436 -6.76 1.46 10.62
CA ARG A 436 -5.71 2.14 9.82
C ARG A 436 -5.53 3.59 10.25
N LEU A 437 -6.62 4.33 10.46
CA LEU A 437 -6.57 5.71 10.97
C LEU A 437 -5.81 5.75 12.31
N ARG A 438 -6.20 4.89 13.25
CA ARG A 438 -5.54 4.76 14.57
C ARG A 438 -4.08 4.36 14.44
N LYS A 439 -3.75 3.39 13.58
CA LYS A 439 -2.37 2.93 13.31
C LYS A 439 -1.47 4.10 12.92
N TYR A 440 -1.90 4.93 11.97
CA TYR A 440 -1.07 6.06 11.51
C TYR A 440 -1.02 7.21 12.52
N GLN A 441 -2.11 7.48 13.25
CA GLN A 441 -2.08 8.43 14.37
C GLN A 441 -1.11 8.00 15.47
N GLN A 442 -1.09 6.71 15.83
CA GLN A 442 -0.13 6.14 16.80
C GLN A 442 1.33 6.23 16.32
N ARG A 443 1.54 6.24 14.99
CA ARG A 443 2.86 6.48 14.37
C ARG A 443 3.25 7.97 14.32
N GLY A 444 2.46 8.85 14.94
CA GLY A 444 2.71 10.29 15.02
C GLY A 444 2.32 11.06 13.76
N ILE A 445 1.49 10.47 12.89
CA ILE A 445 1.00 11.15 11.68
C ILE A 445 -0.33 11.83 11.96
N GLU A 446 -0.39 13.14 11.70
CA GLU A 446 -1.60 13.93 11.81
C GLU A 446 -2.51 13.66 10.61
N VAL A 447 -3.70 13.12 10.83
CA VAL A 447 -4.71 12.98 9.79
C VAL A 447 -5.60 14.22 9.83
N VAL A 448 -5.38 15.12 8.88
CA VAL A 448 -6.10 16.39 8.75
C VAL A 448 -7.58 16.08 8.48
N ASP A 449 -8.46 16.78 9.20
CA ASP A 449 -9.92 16.63 9.13
C ASP A 449 -10.45 15.21 9.44
N ALA A 450 -9.69 14.42 10.20
CA ALA A 450 -10.08 13.06 10.60
C ALA A 450 -11.48 13.01 11.22
N PRO A 451 -12.25 11.93 10.99
CA PRO A 451 -13.55 11.77 11.64
C PRO A 451 -13.35 11.71 13.16
N THR A 452 -14.28 12.31 13.91
CA THR A 452 -14.24 12.25 15.37
C THR A 452 -14.62 10.85 15.84
N ILE A 453 -13.65 10.12 16.39
CA ILE A 453 -13.84 8.78 16.95
C ILE A 453 -13.59 8.85 18.45
N ALA A 454 -14.59 8.50 19.26
CA ALA A 454 -14.42 8.47 20.70
C ALA A 454 -13.33 7.47 21.10
N ALA A 455 -12.53 7.80 22.12
CA ALA A 455 -11.43 6.96 22.58
C ALA A 455 -11.90 5.55 23.04
N ASN A 456 -13.13 5.45 23.53
CA ASN A 456 -13.76 4.20 23.95
C ASN A 456 -14.59 3.52 22.86
N PHE A 457 -14.61 4.04 21.63
CA PHE A 457 -15.34 3.42 20.52
C PHE A 457 -14.66 2.09 20.17
N ARG A 458 -15.38 1.00 20.38
CA ARG A 458 -14.91 -0.36 20.08
C ARG A 458 -15.64 -0.87 18.86
N THR A 459 -14.87 -1.51 18.00
CA THR A 459 -15.36 -2.24 16.84
C THR A 459 -14.49 -3.46 16.70
N ASP A 460 -15.12 -4.62 16.69
CA ASP A 460 -14.42 -5.85 16.34
C ASP A 460 -15.01 -6.37 15.03
N GLN A 461 -14.17 -7.01 14.23
CA GLN A 461 -14.61 -7.60 12.98
C GLN A 461 -15.52 -8.80 13.27
N PHE A 462 -16.51 -9.02 12.40
CA PHE A 462 -17.41 -10.16 12.48
C PHE A 462 -17.00 -11.22 11.45
N SER A 463 -17.06 -12.48 11.85
CA SER A 463 -16.86 -13.63 10.96
C SER A 463 -18.20 -14.17 10.48
N ILE A 464 -18.29 -14.48 9.19
CA ILE A 464 -19.51 -15.07 8.62
C ILE A 464 -19.61 -16.56 8.97
N ILE A 465 -18.47 -17.27 9.07
CA ILE A 465 -18.41 -18.72 9.29
C ILE A 465 -18.21 -19.08 10.77
N ALA A 466 -17.35 -18.37 11.50
CA ALA A 466 -17.02 -18.75 12.87
C ALA A 466 -18.21 -18.61 13.83
N HIS A 467 -19.18 -17.75 13.50
CA HIS A 467 -20.40 -17.54 14.29
C HIS A 467 -21.49 -18.61 14.10
N GLU A 468 -21.31 -19.58 13.20
CA GLU A 468 -22.22 -20.75 13.10
C GLU A 468 -21.67 -22.01 13.79
N MET A 469 -20.39 -22.04 14.15
CA MET A 469 -19.75 -23.19 14.81
C MET A 469 -19.75 -23.09 16.35
N MET A 470 -20.21 -21.97 16.90
CA MET A 470 -20.45 -21.76 18.34
C MET A 470 -21.94 -21.88 18.63
#